data_AF-A1D6N4-F1
#
_entry.id   AF-A1D6N4-F1
#
_cell.length_a   1.000
_cell.length_b   1.000
_cell.length_c   1.000
_cell.angle_alpha   90.00
_cell.angle_beta   90.00
_cell.angle_gamma   90.00
#
_symmetry.space_group_name_H-M   'P 1'
#
loop_
_entity.id
_entity.type
_entity.pdbx_description
1 polymer ?
#
loop_
_entity_poly.entity_id
_entity_poly.type
_entity_poly.pdbx_seq_one_letter_code
_entity_poly.pdbx_strand_id
1 'polypeptide(L)'
;MEPKRSDIVIYFIHGGGYTFGHPADNLVDLLFNAEVLLNNGIICSIFSLDYSLAPGSCLPTPIMEAVAAYRYLFKEEIISPSKIMVMGESAGGHLALSFLAALQEPGLCPRLEKALPKLQVDVWGSWKLIIPQRTWITAGGDEIFLEDIKQLSRETEKDGADVCLLATEGKAHA
;
A
#
# COMPACT_ATOMS: atom_id res chain seq x y z
N MET A 1 -4.96 -6.88 -22.26
CA MET A 1 -3.62 -6.37 -22.60
C MET A 1 -2.64 -7.00 -21.62
N GLU A 2 -1.42 -7.36 -22.02
CA GLU A 2 -0.46 -7.98 -21.08
C GLU A 2 0.09 -6.92 -20.10
N PRO A 3 0.07 -7.13 -18.77
CA PRO A 3 0.52 -6.12 -17.79
C PRO A 3 1.94 -5.58 -18.02
N LYS A 4 2.85 -6.42 -18.54
CA LYS A 4 4.23 -6.04 -18.90
C LYS A 4 4.34 -4.94 -19.96
N ARG A 5 3.29 -4.71 -20.76
CA ARG A 5 3.24 -3.66 -21.80
C ARG A 5 2.76 -2.31 -21.27
N SER A 6 2.31 -2.26 -20.02
CA SER A 6 1.85 -1.03 -19.41
C SER A 6 3.01 -0.12 -19.04
N ASP A 7 2.76 1.18 -19.11
CA ASP A 7 3.70 2.20 -18.64
C ASP A 7 3.76 2.18 -17.11
N ILE A 8 2.61 1.95 -16.48
CA ILE A 8 2.45 1.84 -15.03
C ILE A 8 1.52 0.69 -14.64
N VAL A 9 1.81 0.07 -13.50
CA VAL A 9 0.96 -0.93 -12.87
C VAL A 9 0.61 -0.46 -11.47
N ILE A 10 -0.67 -0.22 -11.21
CA ILE A 10 -1.19 0.08 -9.87
C ILE A 10 -1.30 -1.24 -9.12
N TYR A 11 -0.49 -1.40 -8.09
CA TYR A 11 -0.61 -2.47 -7.11
C TYR A 11 -1.52 -1.99 -5.98
N PHE A 12 -2.80 -2.37 -6.04
CA PHE A 12 -3.83 -1.91 -5.14
C PHE A 12 -4.08 -2.89 -3.98
N ILE A 13 -4.28 -2.35 -2.78
CA ILE A 13 -4.60 -3.09 -1.56
C ILE A 13 -5.86 -2.49 -0.94
N HIS A 14 -6.95 -3.27 -0.89
CA HIS A 14 -8.25 -2.80 -0.39
C HIS A 14 -8.26 -2.62 1.14
N GLY A 15 -9.15 -1.75 1.63
CA GLY A 15 -9.42 -1.55 3.06
C GLY A 15 -10.36 -2.61 3.65
N GLY A 16 -11.15 -2.21 4.65
CA GLY A 16 -12.09 -3.10 5.34
C GLY A 16 -11.59 -3.70 6.65
N GLY A 17 -10.60 -3.06 7.29
CA GLY A 17 -10.20 -3.39 8.66
C GLY A 17 -9.57 -4.78 8.84
N TYR A 18 -9.04 -5.38 7.77
CA TYR A 18 -8.60 -6.79 7.71
C TYR A 18 -9.71 -7.83 7.92
N THR A 19 -10.97 -7.43 8.05
CA THR A 19 -12.11 -8.34 8.31
C THR A 19 -13.13 -8.36 7.19
N PHE A 20 -13.15 -7.30 6.39
CA PHE A 20 -14.05 -7.11 5.25
C PHE A 20 -13.24 -6.63 4.06
N GLY A 21 -13.90 -6.57 2.91
CA GLY A 21 -13.35 -6.03 1.68
C GLY A 21 -13.15 -7.10 0.62
N HIS A 22 -13.02 -6.64 -0.61
CA HIS A 22 -12.74 -7.44 -1.78
C HIS A 22 -11.83 -6.64 -2.74
N PRO A 23 -10.92 -7.27 -3.50
CA PRO A 23 -10.04 -6.61 -4.47
C PRO A 23 -10.78 -5.75 -5.53
N ALA A 24 -12.09 -5.93 -5.68
CA ALA A 24 -12.93 -5.19 -6.62
C ALA A 24 -13.80 -4.09 -5.99
N ASP A 25 -13.75 -3.87 -4.67
CA ASP A 25 -14.62 -2.88 -4.01
C ASP A 25 -14.37 -1.45 -4.52
N ASN A 26 -13.11 -1.12 -4.80
CA ASN A 26 -12.71 0.18 -5.37
C ASN A 26 -12.59 0.15 -6.90
N LEU A 27 -13.22 -0.81 -7.59
CA LEU A 27 -13.06 -0.97 -9.05
C LEU A 27 -13.43 0.30 -9.83
N VAL A 28 -14.50 1.00 -9.44
CA VAL A 28 -14.94 2.22 -10.13
C VAL A 28 -13.88 3.31 -10.04
N ASP A 29 -13.33 3.57 -8.84
CA ASP A 29 -12.29 4.58 -8.64
C ASP A 29 -10.98 4.21 -9.35
N LEU A 30 -10.61 2.93 -9.32
CA LEU A 30 -9.42 2.43 -9.99
C LEU A 30 -9.55 2.55 -11.52
N LEU A 31 -10.72 2.22 -12.08
CA LEU A 31 -10.98 2.39 -13.51
C LEU A 31 -10.99 3.86 -13.91
N PHE A 32 -11.55 4.74 -13.07
CA PHE A 32 -11.49 6.18 -13.29
C PHE A 32 -10.04 6.68 -13.33
N ASN A 33 -9.20 6.24 -12.39
CA ASN A 33 -7.76 6.57 -12.39
C ASN A 33 -7.06 6.06 -13.66
N ALA A 34 -7.36 4.82 -14.10
CA ALA A 34 -6.81 4.27 -15.33
C ALA A 34 -7.27 5.04 -16.58
N GLU A 35 -8.52 5.51 -16.62
CA GLU A 35 -9.06 6.34 -17.70
C GLU A 35 -8.36 7.71 -17.74
N VAL A 36 -8.17 8.36 -16.59
CA VAL A 36 -7.43 9.63 -16.50
C VAL A 36 -6.01 9.47 -17.02
N LEU A 37 -5.32 8.38 -16.65
CA LEU A 37 -3.97 8.08 -17.15
C LEU A 37 -3.97 7.84 -18.66
N LEU A 38 -4.93 7.06 -19.17
CA LEU A 38 -5.06 6.78 -20.59
C LEU A 38 -5.29 8.05 -21.42
N ASN A 39 -6.12 8.98 -20.91
CA ASN A 39 -6.37 10.29 -21.53
C ASN A 39 -5.10 11.17 -21.57
N ASN A 40 -4.09 10.87 -20.76
CA ASN A 40 -2.76 11.50 -20.78
C ASN A 40 -1.73 10.65 -21.55
N GLY A 41 -2.16 9.63 -22.29
CA GLY A 41 -1.30 8.76 -23.10
C GLY A 41 -0.51 7.71 -22.30
N ILE A 42 -0.90 7.45 -21.05
CA ILE A 42 -0.23 6.49 -20.16
C ILE A 42 -1.08 5.22 -20.08
N ILE A 43 -0.51 4.09 -20.50
CA ILE A 43 -1.18 2.78 -20.41
C ILE A 43 -1.03 2.25 -18.99
N CYS A 44 -2.16 2.09 -18.30
CA CYS A 44 -2.23 1.61 -16.92
C CYS A 44 -2.80 0.18 -16.87
N SER A 45 -2.21 -0.67 -16.02
CA SER A 45 -2.84 -1.90 -15.54
C SER A 45 -3.04 -1.85 -14.04
N ILE A 46 -4.06 -2.55 -13.55
CA ILE A 46 -4.39 -2.61 -12.12
C ILE A 46 -4.22 -4.07 -11.68
N PHE A 47 -3.47 -4.27 -10.60
CA PHE A 47 -3.35 -5.53 -9.88
C PHE A 47 -3.86 -5.29 -8.46
N SER A 48 -5.05 -5.78 -8.16
CA SER A 48 -5.63 -5.69 -6.82
C SER A 48 -5.34 -6.96 -6.02
N LEU A 49 -4.78 -6.80 -4.82
CA LEU A 49 -4.49 -7.91 -3.92
C LEU A 49 -5.76 -8.44 -3.26
N ASP A 50 -5.98 -9.75 -3.36
CA ASP A 50 -6.97 -10.49 -2.57
C ASP A 50 -6.26 -11.16 -1.37
N TYR A 51 -6.13 -10.42 -0.27
CA TYR A 51 -5.39 -10.91 0.91
C TYR A 51 -6.33 -11.59 1.91
N SER A 52 -5.79 -12.51 2.69
CA SER A 52 -6.55 -13.28 3.67
C SER A 52 -7.11 -12.40 4.78
N LEU A 53 -8.40 -12.55 5.09
CA LEU A 53 -9.10 -11.74 6.09
C LEU A 53 -9.29 -12.47 7.43
N ALA A 54 -9.34 -11.70 8.51
CA ALA A 54 -9.72 -12.15 9.83
C ALA A 54 -11.23 -12.46 9.88
N PRO A 55 -11.66 -13.42 10.72
CA PRO A 55 -10.85 -14.19 11.68
C PRO A 55 -10.10 -15.39 11.07
N GLY A 56 -10.26 -15.65 9.76
CA GLY A 56 -9.64 -16.80 9.10
C GLY A 56 -8.12 -16.71 9.05
N SER A 57 -7.59 -15.50 8.90
CA SER A 57 -6.16 -15.20 8.96
C SER A 57 -5.91 -13.84 9.56
N CYS A 58 -4.85 -13.70 10.35
CA CYS A 58 -4.46 -12.45 11.00
C CYS A 58 -3.05 -12.05 10.58
N LEU A 59 -2.62 -10.84 10.96
CA LEU A 59 -1.23 -10.46 10.85
C LEU A 59 -0.33 -11.52 11.52
N PRO A 60 0.75 -11.96 10.85
CA PRO A 60 1.41 -11.28 9.72
C PRO A 60 1.05 -11.84 8.33
N THR A 61 0.06 -12.72 8.20
CA THR A 61 -0.24 -13.38 6.91
C THR A 61 -0.54 -12.40 5.77
N PRO A 62 -1.40 -11.37 5.92
CA PRO A 62 -1.63 -10.39 4.86
C PRO A 62 -0.36 -9.67 4.41
N ILE A 63 0.60 -9.42 5.33
CA ILE A 63 1.88 -8.79 4.99
C ILE A 63 2.69 -9.73 4.09
N MET A 64 2.76 -11.01 4.43
CA MET A 64 3.48 -12.00 3.62
C MET A 64 2.85 -12.16 2.24
N GLU A 65 1.52 -12.16 2.15
CA GLU A 65 0.79 -12.20 0.89
C GLU A 65 1.05 -10.95 0.05
N ALA A 66 1.06 -9.77 0.67
CA ALA A 66 1.39 -8.52 -0.01
C ALA A 66 2.82 -8.52 -0.57
N VAL A 67 3.80 -9.04 0.18
CA VAL A 67 5.18 -9.23 -0.30
C VAL A 67 5.21 -10.26 -1.44
N ALA A 68 4.51 -11.38 -1.32
CA ALA A 68 4.50 -12.43 -2.33
C ALA A 68 3.90 -11.93 -3.66
N ALA A 69 2.79 -11.21 -3.60
CA ALA A 69 2.16 -10.60 -4.77
C ALA A 69 3.03 -9.50 -5.41
N TYR A 70 3.69 -8.66 -4.61
CA TYR A 70 4.67 -7.71 -5.16
C TYR A 70 5.82 -8.44 -5.89
N ARG A 71 6.31 -9.55 -5.33
CA ARG A 71 7.34 -10.39 -5.97
C ARG A 71 6.86 -11.05 -7.24
N TYR A 72 5.60 -11.48 -7.28
CA TYR A 72 4.98 -12.03 -8.49
C TYR A 72 5.01 -11.02 -9.64
N LEU A 73 4.67 -9.74 -9.38
CA LEU A 73 4.66 -8.69 -10.41
C LEU A 73 6.03 -8.50 -11.08
N PHE A 74 7.12 -8.43 -10.31
CA PHE A 74 8.42 -8.19 -10.93
C PHE A 74 9.13 -9.46 -11.43
N LYS A 75 8.84 -10.63 -10.87
CA LYS A 75 9.50 -11.89 -11.27
C LYS A 75 8.76 -12.64 -12.36
N GLU A 76 7.45 -12.84 -12.20
CA GLU A 76 6.65 -13.68 -13.07
C GLU A 76 6.00 -12.87 -14.19
N GLU A 77 5.45 -11.69 -13.86
CA GLU A 77 4.91 -10.75 -14.87
C GLU A 77 6.00 -9.88 -15.52
N ILE A 78 7.24 -9.95 -15.03
CA ILE A 78 8.42 -9.25 -15.58
C ILE A 78 8.17 -7.73 -15.66
N ILE A 79 7.56 -7.16 -14.61
CA ILE A 79 7.31 -5.72 -14.49
C ILE A 79 8.50 -5.08 -13.74
N SER A 80 9.11 -4.04 -14.32
CA SER A 80 10.13 -3.26 -13.60
C SER A 80 9.55 -2.67 -12.31
N PRO A 81 10.22 -2.78 -11.14
CA PRO A 81 9.77 -2.12 -9.91
C PRO A 81 9.51 -0.62 -10.07
N SER A 82 10.25 0.05 -10.97
CA SER A 82 10.06 1.48 -11.28
C SER A 82 8.73 1.81 -11.96
N LYS A 83 8.00 0.80 -12.45
CA LYS A 83 6.68 0.93 -13.07
C LYS A 83 5.54 0.55 -12.11
N ILE A 84 5.84 0.11 -10.90
CA ILE A 84 4.84 -0.33 -9.93
C ILE A 84 4.51 0.83 -9.00
N MET A 85 3.24 1.24 -8.99
CA MET A 85 2.71 2.22 -8.04
C MET A 85 1.91 1.48 -6.97
N VAL A 86 2.34 1.57 -5.71
CA VAL A 86 1.62 0.98 -4.59
C VAL A 86 0.50 1.93 -4.17
N MET A 87 -0.71 1.41 -4.03
CA MET A 87 -1.89 2.16 -3.60
C MET A 87 -2.66 1.35 -2.57
N GLY A 88 -3.10 1.98 -1.49
CA GLY A 88 -3.90 1.32 -0.47
C GLY A 88 -4.91 2.26 0.17
N GLU A 89 -6.02 1.71 0.62
CA GLU A 89 -7.15 2.44 1.22
C GLU A 89 -7.38 1.90 2.65
N SER A 90 -7.55 2.78 3.63
CA SER A 90 -7.75 2.43 5.06
C SER A 90 -6.75 1.36 5.56
N ALA A 91 -7.24 0.19 5.99
CA ALA A 91 -6.44 -0.96 6.41
C ALA A 91 -5.46 -1.46 5.32
N GLY A 92 -5.80 -1.29 4.05
CA GLY A 92 -4.94 -1.54 2.91
C GLY A 92 -3.80 -0.53 2.77
N GLY A 93 -4.01 0.73 3.19
CA GLY A 93 -2.95 1.73 3.34
C GLY A 93 -1.97 1.34 4.46
N HIS A 94 -2.48 0.87 5.59
CA HIS A 94 -1.64 0.30 6.65
C HIS A 94 -0.86 -0.93 6.16
N LEU A 95 -1.52 -1.83 5.40
CA LEU A 95 -0.87 -3.02 4.85
C LEU A 95 0.22 -2.64 3.83
N ALA A 96 -0.03 -1.61 3.02
CA ALA A 96 0.96 -1.07 2.09
C ALA A 96 2.24 -0.64 2.80
N LEU A 97 2.13 0.17 3.85
CA LEU A 97 3.27 0.60 4.67
C LEU A 97 3.96 -0.58 5.35
N SER A 98 3.18 -1.52 5.89
CA SER A 98 3.68 -2.69 6.60
C SER A 98 4.53 -3.60 5.70
N PHE A 99 4.08 -3.86 4.46
CA PHE A 99 4.88 -4.68 3.55
C PHE A 99 6.08 -3.91 3.00
N LEU A 100 5.97 -2.61 2.75
CA LEU A 100 7.10 -1.79 2.31
C LEU A 100 8.23 -1.81 3.35
N ALA A 101 7.90 -1.75 4.63
CA ALA A 101 8.86 -1.94 5.71
C ALA A 101 9.41 -3.37 5.73
N ALA A 102 8.56 -4.38 5.53
CA ALA A 102 9.00 -5.77 5.44
C ALA A 102 9.99 -6.03 4.27
N LEU A 103 9.94 -5.24 3.20
CA LEU A 103 10.92 -5.32 2.11
C LEU A 103 12.31 -4.80 2.50
N GLN A 104 12.41 -3.94 3.53
CA GLN A 104 13.67 -3.35 3.98
C GLN A 104 14.41 -4.22 4.99
N GLU A 105 13.74 -5.17 5.66
CA GLU A 105 14.36 -6.02 6.68
C GLU A 105 15.02 -7.28 6.08
N PRO A 106 16.37 -7.37 6.08
CA PRO A 106 17.07 -8.56 5.59
C PRO A 106 16.85 -9.71 6.56
N GLY A 107 16.02 -10.69 6.19
CA GLY A 107 15.76 -11.88 7.00
C GLY A 107 14.34 -12.02 7.55
N LEU A 108 13.41 -11.11 7.22
CA LEU A 108 11.98 -11.31 7.55
C LEU A 108 11.37 -12.55 6.86
N CYS A 109 12.09 -13.14 5.91
CA CYS A 109 11.82 -14.44 5.32
C CYS A 109 13.05 -15.35 5.46
N PRO A 110 13.19 -16.05 6.59
CA PRO A 110 12.92 -17.50 6.54
C PRO A 110 11.59 -17.95 7.13
N ARG A 111 10.97 -17.18 8.03
CA ARG A 111 9.53 -17.14 8.38
C ARG A 111 9.36 -16.06 9.46
N LEU A 112 8.23 -15.37 9.50
CA LEU A 112 7.64 -14.87 10.74
C LEU A 112 7.32 -16.09 11.66
N GLU A 113 8.36 -16.72 12.20
CA GLU A 113 8.40 -18.19 12.40
C GLU A 113 7.76 -18.68 13.69
N LYS A 114 7.53 -17.81 14.69
CA LYS A 114 6.80 -18.16 15.91
C LYS A 114 6.11 -16.91 16.48
N ALA A 115 4.84 -16.71 16.13
CA ALA A 115 3.84 -15.94 16.89
C ALA A 115 4.36 -14.66 17.58
N LEU A 116 4.32 -13.50 16.90
CA LEU A 116 4.78 -12.20 17.39
C LEU A 116 4.43 -11.93 18.87
N PRO A 117 5.39 -12.02 19.82
CA PRO A 117 5.23 -11.45 21.15
C PRO A 117 5.99 -10.12 21.16
N LYS A 118 5.22 -9.03 21.13
CA LYS A 118 5.64 -7.63 21.33
C LYS A 118 6.44 -7.03 20.17
N LEU A 119 5.71 -6.36 19.27
CA LEU A 119 6.26 -5.23 18.51
C LEU A 119 6.79 -4.21 19.53
N GLN A 120 8.11 -4.16 19.71
CA GLN A 120 8.76 -2.98 20.27
C GLN A 120 8.94 -1.98 19.14
N VAL A 121 8.43 -0.77 19.35
CA VAL A 121 8.25 0.30 18.35
C VAL A 121 9.59 0.99 18.00
N ASP A 122 10.73 0.51 18.49
CA ASP A 122 12.03 1.19 18.42
C ASP A 122 12.95 0.74 17.27
N VAL A 123 12.47 -0.06 16.31
CA VAL A 123 13.33 -0.62 15.22
C VAL A 123 12.88 -0.31 13.80
N TRP A 124 11.91 0.58 13.60
CA TRP A 124 11.61 1.06 12.25
C TRP A 124 12.80 1.92 11.80
N GLY A 125 13.50 1.46 10.76
CA GLY A 125 14.52 2.27 10.09
C GLY A 125 13.93 3.59 9.58
N SER A 126 14.77 4.46 9.01
CA SER A 126 14.30 5.75 8.49
C SER A 126 13.16 5.58 7.48
N TRP A 127 12.11 6.39 7.60
CA TRP A 127 10.97 6.42 6.70
C TRP A 127 11.38 6.58 5.24
N LYS A 128 12.46 7.31 4.97
CA LYS A 128 13.05 7.47 3.63
C LYS A 128 13.48 6.15 2.97
N LEU A 129 13.79 5.14 3.76
CA LEU A 129 14.12 3.80 3.26
C LEU A 129 12.86 2.95 3.06
N ILE A 130 11.80 3.24 3.81
CA ILE A 130 10.57 2.44 3.83
C ILE A 130 9.62 2.91 2.73
N ILE A 131 9.32 4.21 2.66
CA ILE A 131 8.34 4.73 1.71
C ILE A 131 9.00 5.17 0.39
N PRO A 132 8.29 5.07 -0.74
CA PRO A 132 8.77 5.62 -2.01
C PRO A 132 9.07 7.11 -1.89
N GLN A 133 10.06 7.57 -2.66
CA GLN A 133 10.50 8.97 -2.62
C GLN A 133 9.34 9.94 -2.77
N ARG A 134 8.37 9.65 -3.65
CA ARG A 134 7.16 10.44 -3.83
C ARG A 134 5.95 9.65 -3.36
N THR A 135 5.27 10.17 -2.34
CA THR A 135 4.12 9.53 -1.70
C THR A 135 2.98 10.54 -1.57
N TRP A 136 1.76 10.13 -1.96
CA TRP A 136 0.55 10.92 -1.74
C TRP A 136 -0.29 10.28 -0.66
N ILE A 137 -0.79 11.09 0.25
CA ILE A 137 -1.69 10.66 1.31
C ILE A 137 -2.95 11.52 1.22
N THR A 138 -4.11 10.87 1.12
CA THR A 138 -5.41 11.54 1.09
C THR A 138 -6.22 11.12 2.30
N ALA A 139 -6.86 12.07 2.98
CA ALA A 139 -7.70 11.81 4.14
C ALA A 139 -8.94 12.70 4.14
N GLY A 140 -10.01 12.22 4.78
CA GLY A 140 -11.15 13.06 5.14
C GLY A 140 -10.79 14.05 6.26
N GLY A 141 -11.42 15.22 6.29
CA GLY A 141 -11.24 16.20 7.36
C GLY A 141 -11.89 15.78 8.68
N ASP A 142 -12.91 14.91 8.62
CA ASP A 142 -13.61 14.33 9.77
C ASP A 142 -13.17 12.87 10.02
N GLU A 143 -11.99 12.51 9.52
CA GLU A 143 -11.37 11.20 9.66
C GLU A 143 -10.94 10.93 11.11
N ILE A 144 -11.28 9.76 11.65
CA ILE A 144 -10.90 9.38 13.01
C ILE A 144 -9.38 9.20 13.13
N PHE A 145 -8.73 8.76 12.05
CA PHE A 145 -7.28 8.58 11.97
C PHE A 145 -6.52 9.84 11.51
N LEU A 146 -7.16 11.00 11.44
CA LEU A 146 -6.57 12.19 10.79
C LEU A 146 -5.27 12.64 11.46
N GLU A 147 -5.22 12.59 12.80
CA GLU A 147 -4.02 13.01 13.53
C GLU A 147 -2.87 12.01 13.36
N ASP A 148 -3.15 10.70 13.31
CA ASP A 148 -2.15 9.67 13.00
C ASP A 148 -1.60 9.87 11.57
N ILE A 149 -2.48 10.15 10.61
CA ILE A 149 -2.10 10.42 9.22
C ILE A 149 -1.21 11.67 9.12
N LYS A 150 -1.59 12.76 9.79
CA LYS A 150 -0.77 13.98 9.84
C LYS A 150 0.56 13.73 10.53
N GLN A 151 0.59 12.91 11.58
CA GLN A 151 1.83 12.55 12.26
C GLN A 151 2.76 11.77 11.33
N LEU A 152 2.26 10.72 10.67
CA LEU A 152 3.00 9.97 9.68
C LEU A 152 3.59 10.88 8.59
N SER A 153 2.79 11.80 8.03
CA SER A 153 3.24 12.77 7.03
C SER A 153 4.42 13.61 7.53
N ARG A 154 4.33 14.14 8.76
CA ARG A 154 5.40 14.97 9.33
C ARG A 154 6.68 14.16 9.61
N GLU A 155 6.54 12.92 10.08
CA GLU A 155 7.70 12.06 10.40
C GLU A 155 8.41 11.62 9.12
N THR A 156 7.66 11.26 8.09
CA THR A 156 8.20 10.88 6.78
C THR A 156 8.87 12.04 6.06
N GLU A 157 8.30 13.25 6.10
CA GLU A 157 8.93 14.47 5.57
C GLU A 157 10.23 14.83 6.31
N LYS A 158 10.25 14.71 7.65
CA LYS A 158 11.45 14.96 8.46
C LYS A 158 12.61 14.04 8.08
N ASP A 159 12.30 12.81 7.68
CA ASP A 159 13.26 11.83 7.21
C ASP A 159 13.70 12.05 5.75
N GLY A 160 13.09 13.01 5.06
CA GLY A 160 13.49 13.48 3.72
C GLY A 160 12.75 12.81 2.56
N ALA A 161 11.56 12.24 2.81
CA ALA A 161 10.64 11.82 1.75
C ALA A 161 9.80 13.00 1.21
N ASP A 162 9.44 12.97 -0.08
CA ASP A 162 8.53 13.92 -0.72
C ASP A 162 7.09 13.42 -0.53
N VAL A 163 6.43 13.89 0.53
CA VAL A 163 5.07 13.50 0.91
C VAL A 163 4.10 14.65 0.63
N CYS A 164 3.01 14.35 -0.07
CA CYS A 164 1.93 15.30 -0.31
C CYS A 164 0.67 14.82 0.42
N LEU A 165 0.32 15.50 1.51
CA LEU A 165 -0.90 15.24 2.26
C LEU A 165 -2.04 16.16 1.79
N LEU A 166 -3.17 15.58 1.41
CA LEU A 166 -4.42 16.28 1.13
C LEU A 166 -5.51 15.84 2.11
N ALA A 167 -5.90 16.75 3.01
CA ALA A 167 -7.06 16.56 3.89
C ALA A 167 -8.26 17.34 3.34
N THR A 168 -9.37 16.66 3.08
CA THR A 168 -10.57 17.27 2.48
C THR A 168 -11.64 17.53 3.54
N GLU A 169 -11.94 18.79 3.81
CA GLU A 169 -12.92 19.21 4.83
C GLU A 169 -14.31 18.61 4.58
N GLY A 170 -15.01 18.19 5.64
CA GLY A 170 -16.38 17.64 5.57
C GLY A 170 -16.47 16.22 4.99
N LYS A 171 -15.34 15.53 4.79
CA LYS A 171 -15.29 14.12 4.36
C LYS A 171 -14.96 13.22 5.55
N ALA A 172 -15.76 12.15 5.72
CA ALA A 172 -15.53 11.09 6.70
C ALA A 172 -14.57 10.02 6.14
N HIS A 173 -14.26 9.00 6.96
CA HIS A 173 -13.54 7.80 6.53
C HIS A 173 -14.24 7.12 5.35
N ALA A 174 -13.43 6.61 4.43
CA ALA A 174 -13.90 5.84 3.28
C ALA A 174 -14.34 4.42 3.68
#